data_AF-A0A941AI85-F1
#
_entry.id   AF-A0A941AI85-F1
#
_cell.length_a   1.000
_cell.length_b   1.000
_cell.length_c   1.000
_cell.angle_alpha   90.00
_cell.angle_beta   90.00
_cell.angle_gamma   90.00
#
_symmetry.space_group_name_H-M   'P 1'
#
loop_
_entity.id
_entity.type
_entity.pdbx_description
1 polymer ?
#
loop_
_entity_poly.entity_id
_entity_poly.type
_entity_poly.pdbx_seq_one_letter_code
_entity_poly.pdbx_strand_id
1 'polypeptide(L)'
;MRSLMFTADPGIAEIALLIEDRWQGRGIGTAMVRMLLGQARDLGFAEVRATLLFDNMRMRRLLGSMGATLTHSEDPGVMEARIAVGVMTAAAG
;
A
#
# COMPACT_ATOMS: atom_id res chain seq x y z
N MET A 1 5.09 0.08 -12.80
CA MET A 1 3.66 0.47 -12.83
C MET A 1 3.19 0.74 -11.42
N ARG A 2 2.36 1.76 -11.18
CA ARG A 2 1.63 1.95 -9.90
C ARG A 2 0.16 2.23 -10.17
N SER A 3 -0.73 1.72 -9.34
CA SER A 3 -2.17 2.02 -9.38
C SER A 3 -2.74 2.11 -7.97
N LEU A 4 -3.82 2.88 -7.82
CA LEU A 4 -4.69 2.94 -6.65
C LEU A 4 -6.12 2.70 -7.13
N MET A 5 -6.84 1.78 -6.48
CA MET A 5 -8.16 1.31 -6.85
C MET A 5 -9.13 1.44 -5.68
N PHE A 6 -10.42 1.67 -5.97
CA PHE A 6 -11.48 1.57 -4.98
C PHE A 6 -11.76 0.10 -4.69
N THR A 7 -12.07 -0.21 -3.42
CA THR A 7 -12.52 -1.55 -3.03
C THR A 7 -14.02 -1.54 -2.73
N ALA A 8 -14.60 -2.73 -2.52
CA ALA A 8 -15.97 -2.85 -2.02
C ALA A 8 -16.11 -2.40 -0.55
N ASP A 9 -14.99 -2.34 0.19
CA ASP A 9 -14.97 -1.91 1.59
C ASP A 9 -14.90 -0.38 1.67
N PRO A 10 -15.91 0.29 2.24
CA PRO A 10 -15.93 1.74 2.33
C PRO A 10 -14.72 2.28 3.07
N GLY A 11 -14.05 3.28 2.49
CA GLY A 11 -12.88 3.92 3.11
C GLY A 11 -11.56 3.15 2.95
N ILE A 12 -11.55 2.03 2.22
CA ILE A 12 -10.34 1.26 1.92
C ILE A 12 -10.01 1.35 0.43
N ALA A 13 -8.79 1.78 0.12
CA ALA A 13 -8.23 1.71 -1.22
C ALA A 13 -7.28 0.53 -1.36
N GLU A 14 -7.17 -0.03 -2.56
CA GLU A 14 -6.18 -1.05 -2.88
C GLU A 14 -5.06 -0.46 -3.75
N ILE A 15 -3.81 -0.78 -3.44
CA ILE A 15 -2.67 -0.36 -4.26
C ILE A 15 -2.01 -1.55 -4.94
N ALA A 16 -1.61 -1.34 -6.19
CA ALA A 16 -0.84 -2.29 -6.96
C ALA A 16 0.49 -1.66 -7.40
N LEU A 17 1.59 -2.38 -7.22
CA LEU A 17 2.93 -1.91 -7.56
C LEU A 17 3.76 -3.00 -8.23
N LEU A 18 4.33 -2.68 -9.39
CA LEU A 18 5.28 -3.53 -10.10
C LEU A 18 6.55 -2.73 -10.40
N ILE A 19 7.68 -3.27 -9.94
CA ILE A 19 9.02 -2.71 -10.14
C ILE A 19 9.87 -3.78 -10.81
N GLU A 20 10.35 -3.49 -12.01
CA GLU A 20 11.27 -4.39 -12.70
C GLU A 20 12.60 -4.51 -11.92
N ASP A 21 13.21 -5.69 -11.96
CA ASP A 21 14.41 -6.03 -11.20
C ASP A 21 15.55 -5.04 -11.41
N ARG A 22 15.75 -4.58 -12.64
CA ARG A 22 16.78 -3.59 -12.99
C ARG A 22 16.64 -2.27 -12.26
N TRP A 23 15.47 -1.94 -11.71
CA TRP A 23 15.19 -0.70 -10.97
C TRP A 23 15.11 -0.90 -9.45
N GLN A 24 15.24 -2.14 -8.99
CA GLN A 24 15.29 -2.44 -7.57
C GLN A 24 16.58 -1.89 -6.92
N GLY A 25 16.56 -1.76 -5.59
CA GLY A 25 17.69 -1.29 -4.79
C GLY A 25 17.83 0.23 -4.68
N ARG A 26 17.07 1.00 -5.49
CA ARG A 26 17.26 2.45 -5.63
C ARG A 26 16.20 3.32 -4.93
N GLY A 27 15.43 2.75 -4.01
CA GLY A 27 14.37 3.48 -3.29
C GLY A 27 13.12 3.82 -4.12
N ILE A 28 13.03 3.41 -5.38
CA ILE A 28 11.90 3.72 -6.28
C ILE A 28 10.57 3.22 -5.72
N GLY A 29 10.55 2.00 -5.18
CA GLY A 29 9.33 1.45 -4.56
C GLY A 29 8.86 2.25 -3.36
N THR A 30 9.80 2.71 -2.53
CA THR A 30 9.53 3.54 -1.36
C THR A 30 8.87 4.85 -1.78
N ALA A 31 9.41 5.50 -2.82
CA ALA A 31 8.83 6.72 -3.37
C ALA A 31 7.42 6.48 -3.93
N MET A 32 7.22 5.40 -4.70
CA MET A 32 5.92 5.07 -5.28
C MET A 32 4.86 4.76 -4.21
N VAL A 33 5.20 4.00 -3.16
CA VAL A 33 4.26 3.72 -2.06
C VAL A 33 3.90 5.01 -1.33
N ARG A 34 4.87 5.88 -1.01
CA ARG A 34 4.58 7.18 -0.38
C ARG A 34 3.62 8.03 -1.20
N MET A 35 3.81 8.08 -2.52
CA MET A 35 2.90 8.80 -3.42
C MET A 35 1.49 8.21 -3.40
N LEU A 36 1.35 6.88 -3.39
CA LEU A 36 0.05 6.22 -3.33
C LEU A 36 -0.66 6.46 -1.99
N LEU A 37 0.06 6.42 -0.87
CA LEU A 37 -0.51 6.71 0.45
C LEU A 37 -0.97 8.18 0.55
N GLY A 38 -0.18 9.11 0.00
CA GLY A 38 -0.60 10.52 -0.09
C GLY A 38 -1.86 10.69 -0.93
N GLN A 39 -1.90 10.07 -2.12
CA GLN A 39 -3.08 10.08 -2.98
C GLN A 39 -4.31 9.45 -2.30
N ALA A 40 -4.15 8.35 -1.56
CA ALA A 40 -5.23 7.73 -0.81
C ALA A 40 -5.80 8.68 0.25
N ARG A 41 -4.91 9.36 0.98
CA ARG A 41 -5.30 10.36 1.97
C ARG A 41 -6.07 11.52 1.36
N ASP A 42 -5.58 12.06 0.25
CA ASP A 42 -6.21 13.20 -0.44
C ASP A 42 -7.60 12.84 -1.01
N LEU A 43 -7.80 11.56 -1.34
CA LEU A 43 -9.10 11.01 -1.74
C LEU A 43 -10.01 10.64 -0.55
N GLY A 44 -9.55 10.86 0.69
CA GLY A 44 -10.34 10.64 1.90
C GLY A 44 -10.43 9.18 2.36
N PHE A 45 -9.57 8.29 1.86
CA PHE A 45 -9.51 6.92 2.38
C PHE A 45 -8.94 6.91 3.81
N ALA A 46 -9.42 5.97 4.61
CA ALA A 46 -8.91 5.74 5.96
C ALA A 46 -7.72 4.77 5.95
N GLU A 47 -7.73 3.82 5.01
CA GLU A 47 -6.76 2.74 4.93
C GLU A 47 -6.40 2.39 3.48
N VAL A 48 -5.19 1.88 3.30
CA VAL A 48 -4.72 1.27 2.06
C VAL A 48 -4.38 -0.20 2.29
N ARG A 49 -4.85 -1.06 1.39
CA ARG A 49 -4.55 -2.49 1.30
C ARG A 49 -3.61 -2.79 0.13
N ALA A 50 -2.74 -3.78 0.29
CA ALA A 50 -2.00 -4.42 -0.80
C ALA A 50 -1.87 -5.92 -0.56
N THR A 51 -1.78 -6.71 -1.64
CA THR A 51 -1.45 -8.13 -1.57
C THR A 51 -0.04 -8.39 -2.13
N LEU A 52 0.66 -9.36 -1.55
CA LEU A 52 2.02 -9.72 -1.95
C LEU A 52 2.30 -11.19 -1.67
N LEU A 53 3.19 -11.80 -2.44
CA LEU A 53 3.70 -13.12 -2.12
C LEU A 53 4.48 -13.10 -0.79
N PHE A 54 4.32 -14.15 0.00
CA PHE A 54 4.97 -14.32 1.31
C PHE A 54 6.49 -14.25 1.23
N ASP A 55 7.08 -14.76 0.15
CA ASP A 55 8.52 -14.78 -0.09
C ASP A 55 9.06 -13.45 -0.63
N ASN A 56 8.20 -12.47 -0.94
CA ASN A 56 8.60 -11.12 -1.33
C ASN A 56 9.07 -10.30 -0.13
N MET A 57 10.17 -10.74 0.47
CA MET A 57 10.80 -10.17 1.66
C MET A 57 11.15 -8.69 1.48
N ARG A 58 11.43 -8.28 0.24
CA ARG A 58 11.69 -6.88 -0.10
C ARG A 58 10.45 -6.02 0.08
N MET A 59 9.32 -6.42 -0.48
CA MET A 59 8.06 -5.68 -0.35
C MET A 59 7.54 -5.72 1.09
N ARG A 60 7.67 -6.86 1.79
CA ARG A 60 7.34 -7.00 3.21
C ARG A 60 8.07 -5.97 4.07
N ARG A 61 9.40 -5.84 3.90
CA ARG A 61 10.21 -4.84 4.61
C ARG A 61 9.81 -3.41 4.25
N LEU A 62 9.55 -3.15 2.96
CA LEU A 62 9.15 -1.83 2.49
C LEU A 62 7.81 -1.41 3.10
N LEU A 63 6.78 -2.24 2.97
CA LEU A 63 5.45 -1.95 3.52
C LEU A 63 5.50 -1.88 5.06
N GLY A 64 6.23 -2.78 5.72
CA GLY A 64 6.45 -2.73 7.17
C GLY A 64 7.12 -1.41 7.60
N SER A 65 8.09 -0.89 6.84
CA SER A 65 8.72 0.41 7.12
C SER A 65 7.77 1.61 6.95
N MET A 66 6.63 1.41 6.29
CA MET A 66 5.54 2.40 6.15
C MET A 66 4.44 2.20 7.20
N GLY A 67 4.64 1.33 8.19
CA GLY A 67 3.66 1.03 9.23
C GLY A 67 2.60 0.00 8.81
N ALA A 68 2.86 -0.81 7.78
CA ALA A 68 1.92 -1.86 7.41
C ALA A 68 1.83 -2.96 8.46
N THR A 69 0.60 -3.34 8.80
CA THR A 69 0.31 -4.62 9.44
C THR A 69 0.26 -5.69 8.36
N LEU A 70 1.02 -6.77 8.53
CA LEU A 70 1.09 -7.89 7.59
C LEU A 70 0.36 -9.11 8.17
N THR A 71 -0.61 -9.64 7.44
CA THR A 71 -1.34 -10.86 7.80
C THR A 71 -1.29 -11.87 6.65
N HIS A 72 -1.45 -13.15 6.95
CA HIS A 72 -1.71 -14.15 5.91
C HIS A 72 -3.12 -13.95 5.37
N SER A 73 -3.29 -14.05 4.05
CA SER A 73 -4.62 -14.13 3.45
C SER A 73 -5.10 -15.58 3.42
N GLU A 74 -6.32 -15.77 2.93
CA GLU A 74 -6.90 -17.11 2.69
C GLU A 74 -6.15 -17.86 1.56
N ASP A 75 -5.53 -17.12 0.65
CA ASP A 75 -4.72 -17.67 -0.44
C ASP A 75 -3.35 -18.14 0.06
N PRO A 76 -3.00 -19.43 -0.10
CA PRO A 76 -1.72 -19.96 0.34
C PRO A 76 -0.54 -19.23 -0.31
N GLY A 77 0.40 -18.79 0.52
CA GLY A 77 1.60 -18.08 0.07
C GLY A 77 1.38 -16.60 -0.27
N VAL A 78 0.19 -16.06 -0.04
CA VAL A 78 -0.10 -14.63 -0.16
C VAL A 78 -0.22 -14.01 1.24
N MET A 79 0.22 -12.76 1.33
CA MET A 79 0.04 -11.90 2.49
C MET A 79 -0.79 -10.69 2.10
N GLU A 80 -1.55 -10.18 3.06
CA GLU A 80 -2.19 -8.88 3.00
C GLU A 80 -1.39 -7.88 3.84
N ALA A 81 -1.21 -6.68 3.30
CA ALA A 81 -0.62 -5.54 3.98
C ALA A 81 -1.66 -4.44 4.11
N ARG A 82 -1.84 -3.92 5.33
CA ARG A 82 -2.78 -2.83 5.63
C ARG A 82 -2.06 -1.65 6.27
N ILE A 83 -2.26 -0.45 5.71
CA ILE A 83 -1.63 0.79 6.17
C ILE A 83 -2.72 1.82 6.44
N ALA A 84 -2.83 2.28 7.68
CA ALA A 84 -3.67 3.43 8.01
C ALA A 84 -3.06 4.70 7.38
N VAL A 85 -3.86 5.42 6.59
CA VAL A 85 -3.43 6.68 5.94
C VAL A 85 -3.97 7.92 6.64
N GLY A 86 -4.99 7.75 7.49
CA GLY A 86 -5.64 8.81 8.26
C GLY A 86 -6.43 9.75 7.34
N VAL A 87 -7.66 10.10 7.71
CA VAL A 87 -8.44 11.06 6.92
C VAL A 87 -7.89 12.45 7.17
N MET A 88 -7.61 13.22 6.10
CA MET A 88 -7.45 14.66 6.26
C MET A 88 -8.84 15.21 6.58
N THR A 89 -9.10 15.59 7.83
CA THR A 89 -10.25 16.45 8.10
C THR A 89 -10.02 17.73 7.30
N ALA A 90 -10.79 17.92 6.22
CA ALA A 90 -10.88 19.22 5.60
C ALA A 90 -11.29 20.17 6.72
N ALA A 91 -10.38 21.08 7.10
CA ALA A 91 -10.76 22.18 7.98
C ALA A 91 -11.93 22.88 7.28
N ALA A 92 -13.11 22.79 7.90
CA ALA A 92 -14.26 23.56 7.46
C ALA A 92 -13.85 25.02 7.49
N GLY A 93 -13.74 25.62 6.30
CA GLY A 93 -13.52 27.04 6.05
C GLY A 93 -14.66 27.57 5.21
#